data_AF-A0AA42CV95-F1
#
_entry.id   AF-A0AA42CV95-F1
#
_cell.length_a   1.000
_cell.length_b   1.000
_cell.length_c   1.000
_cell.angle_alpha   90.00
_cell.angle_beta   90.00
_cell.angle_gamma   90.00
#
_symmetry.space_group_name_H-M   'P 1'
#
loop_
_entity.id
_entity.type
_entity.pdbx_description
1 polymer ?
#
loop_
_entity_poly.entity_id
_entity_poly.type
_entity_poly.pdbx_seq_one_letter_code
_entity_poly.pdbx_strand_id
1 'polypeptide(L)'
;MRFPDSATRTRILALSADQALGVAAGMTERMLPNYVLYADVSGTGDAARIRVMIDLIWEQLGPSRATIDFERQAEKLVALEPDTDRDESFGARLALDVTMALASCFDGLQKAEPHQTALEALRLSAGGVARFIEYSEGESEDDSLDEHPLMVDETGFAEALIEAVEETRFDREGLKRLRRLARNQGVSNIGLSLDDDTPA
;
A
#
# COMPACT_ATOMS: atom_id res chain seq x y z
N MET A 1 18.13 -7.26 0.48
CA MET A 1 16.92 -7.84 -0.15
C MET A 1 16.40 -7.01 -1.34
N ARG A 2 15.86 -7.61 -2.41
CA ARG A 2 15.08 -6.91 -3.47
C ARG A 2 13.71 -7.56 -3.67
N PHE A 3 12.76 -7.29 -2.77
CA PHE A 3 11.35 -7.60 -3.02
C PHE A 3 10.67 -6.45 -3.81
N PRO A 4 9.79 -6.73 -4.78
CA PRO A 4 9.43 -8.05 -5.29
C PRO A 4 10.57 -8.70 -6.06
N ASP A 5 10.78 -9.99 -5.79
CA ASP A 5 11.80 -10.82 -6.42
C ASP A 5 11.48 -11.11 -7.89
N SER A 6 12.34 -11.89 -8.57
CA SER A 6 12.16 -12.18 -10.00
C SER A 6 10.88 -12.98 -10.28
N ALA A 7 10.53 -13.93 -9.40
CA ALA A 7 9.34 -14.77 -9.55
C ALA A 7 8.06 -13.95 -9.39
N THR A 8 7.96 -13.18 -8.30
CA THR A 8 6.85 -12.27 -8.03
C THR A 8 6.70 -11.26 -9.15
N ARG A 9 7.80 -10.66 -9.62
CA ARG A 9 7.76 -9.72 -10.74
C ARG A 9 7.20 -10.35 -12.01
N THR A 10 7.66 -11.55 -12.35
CA THR A 10 7.16 -12.28 -13.53
C THR A 10 5.66 -12.55 -13.41
N ARG A 11 5.20 -12.94 -12.22
CA ARG A 11 3.79 -13.16 -11.92
C ARG A 11 2.96 -11.89 -12.08
N ILE A 12 3.41 -10.76 -11.51
CA ILE A 12 2.75 -9.46 -11.66
C ILE A 12 2.63 -9.07 -13.15
N LEU A 13 3.71 -9.22 -13.93
CA LEU A 13 3.70 -8.88 -15.36
C LEU A 13 2.76 -9.77 -16.20
N ALA A 14 2.37 -10.94 -15.71
CA ALA A 14 1.42 -11.83 -16.36
C ALA A 14 -0.05 -11.50 -16.04
N LEU A 15 -0.31 -10.64 -15.04
CA LEU A 15 -1.67 -10.24 -14.65
C LEU A 15 -2.35 -9.39 -15.74
N SER A 16 -3.68 -9.41 -15.77
CA SER A 16 -4.44 -8.40 -16.50
C SER A 16 -4.29 -7.01 -15.86
N ALA A 17 -4.67 -5.96 -16.59
CA ALA A 17 -4.61 -4.58 -16.10
C ALA A 17 -5.38 -4.37 -14.78
N ASP A 18 -6.60 -4.92 -14.68
CA ASP A 18 -7.42 -4.82 -13.47
C ASP A 18 -6.83 -5.64 -12.31
N GLN A 19 -6.23 -6.79 -12.61
CA GLN A 19 -5.55 -7.58 -11.59
C GLN A 19 -4.32 -6.85 -11.04
N ALA A 20 -3.47 -6.31 -11.90
CA ALA A 20 -2.32 -5.51 -11.46
C ALA A 20 -2.75 -4.30 -10.61
N LEU A 21 -3.77 -3.56 -11.05
CA LEU A 21 -4.33 -2.46 -10.27
C LEU A 21 -4.94 -2.94 -8.93
N GLY A 22 -5.54 -4.14 -8.89
CA GLY A 22 -6.03 -4.78 -7.67
C GLY A 22 -4.94 -5.07 -6.66
N VAL A 23 -3.77 -5.54 -7.12
CA VAL A 23 -2.58 -5.71 -6.27
C VAL A 23 -2.13 -4.35 -5.73
N ALA A 24 -1.99 -3.34 -6.58
CA ALA A 24 -1.59 -2.00 -6.15
C ALA A 24 -2.54 -1.40 -5.11
N ALA A 25 -3.86 -1.51 -5.34
CA ALA A 25 -4.88 -1.06 -4.41
C ALA A 25 -4.80 -1.82 -3.08
N GLY A 26 -4.58 -3.14 -3.13
CA GLY A 26 -4.47 -3.97 -1.94
C GLY A 26 -3.25 -3.67 -1.08
N MET A 27 -2.08 -3.49 -1.69
CA MET A 27 -0.86 -3.09 -0.96
C MET A 27 -0.99 -1.68 -0.39
N THR A 28 -1.57 -0.74 -1.14
CA THR A 28 -1.81 0.63 -0.65
C THR A 28 -2.79 0.65 0.52
N GLU A 29 -3.87 -0.16 0.45
CA GLU A 29 -4.82 -0.35 1.56
C GLU A 29 -4.12 -0.90 2.81
N ARG A 30 -3.20 -1.86 2.65
CA ARG A 30 -2.45 -2.43 3.77
C ARG A 30 -1.53 -1.42 4.45
N MET A 31 -0.91 -0.50 3.71
CA MET A 31 -0.05 0.52 4.30
C MET A 31 -0.82 1.67 4.97
N LEU A 32 -2.12 1.82 4.71
CA LEU A 32 -2.92 2.95 5.19
C LEU A 32 -2.80 3.22 6.71
N PRO A 33 -2.83 2.22 7.62
CA PRO A 33 -2.75 2.50 9.05
C PRO A 33 -1.51 3.32 9.45
N ASN A 34 -0.42 3.21 8.69
CA ASN A 34 0.80 4.00 8.92
C ASN A 34 0.54 5.51 8.73
N TYR A 35 -0.17 5.89 7.66
CA TYR A 35 -0.56 7.29 7.44
C TYR A 35 -1.55 7.77 8.50
N VAL A 36 -2.49 6.90 8.91
CA VAL A 36 -3.48 7.25 9.93
C VAL A 36 -2.80 7.60 11.25
N LEU A 37 -1.87 6.76 11.72
CA LEU A 37 -1.12 7.04 12.94
C LEU A 37 -0.25 8.28 12.81
N TYR A 38 0.45 8.45 11.69
CA TYR A 38 1.24 9.66 11.44
C TYR A 38 0.37 10.91 11.55
N ALA A 39 -0.82 10.90 10.94
CA ALA A 39 -1.70 12.06 10.95
C ALA A 39 -2.24 12.38 12.35
N ASP A 40 -2.55 11.34 13.12
CA ASP A 40 -3.01 11.47 14.51
C ASP A 40 -1.91 12.02 15.43
N VAL A 41 -0.71 11.45 15.37
CA VAL A 41 0.42 11.81 16.24
C VAL A 41 1.01 13.18 15.88
N SER A 42 1.19 13.47 14.59
CA SER A 42 1.77 14.76 14.15
C SER A 42 0.79 15.92 14.25
N GLY A 43 -0.52 15.64 14.28
CA GLY A 43 -1.57 16.66 14.13
C GLY A 43 -1.59 17.31 12.74
N THR A 44 -0.92 16.70 11.76
CA THR A 44 -0.83 17.17 10.37
C THR A 44 -1.32 16.09 9.40
N GLY A 45 -1.62 16.44 8.14
CA GLY A 45 -2.18 15.50 7.17
C GLY A 45 -3.70 15.31 7.30
N ASP A 46 -4.28 14.42 6.47
CA ASP A 46 -5.72 14.15 6.44
C ASP A 46 -6.00 12.68 6.07
N ALA A 47 -6.08 11.83 7.09
CA ALA A 47 -6.33 10.40 6.94
C ALA A 47 -7.66 10.09 6.23
N ALA A 48 -8.68 10.92 6.44
CA ALA A 48 -9.98 10.73 5.80
C ALA A 48 -9.89 10.98 4.29
N ARG A 49 -9.13 11.99 3.85
CA ARG A 49 -8.87 12.23 2.42
C ARG A 49 -8.04 11.13 1.78
N ILE A 50 -7.01 10.63 2.46
CA ILE A 50 -6.22 9.47 1.97
C ILE A 50 -7.12 8.25 1.79
N ARG A 51 -7.99 7.94 2.77
CA ARG A 51 -8.99 6.88 2.63
C ARG A 51 -9.86 7.07 1.40
N VAL A 52 -10.43 8.27 1.21
CA VAL A 52 -11.26 8.57 0.04
C VAL A 52 -10.48 8.32 -1.25
N MET A 53 -9.22 8.74 -1.33
CA MET A 53 -8.35 8.52 -2.50
C MET A 53 -8.11 7.03 -2.80
N ILE A 54 -7.90 6.20 -1.76
CA ILE A 54 -7.82 4.75 -1.93
C ILE A 54 -9.14 4.17 -2.43
N ASP A 55 -10.28 4.64 -1.91
CA ASP A 55 -11.60 4.19 -2.36
C ASP A 55 -11.84 4.51 -3.86
N LEU A 56 -11.33 5.65 -4.37
CA LEU A 56 -11.40 5.98 -5.80
C LEU A 56 -10.67 4.96 -6.69
N ILE A 57 -9.52 4.44 -6.23
CA ILE A 57 -8.79 3.39 -6.96
C ILE A 57 -9.63 2.12 -7.01
N TRP A 58 -10.21 1.73 -5.87
CA TRP A 58 -11.08 0.56 -5.82
C TRP A 58 -12.37 0.73 -6.64
N GLU A 59 -12.88 1.95 -6.81
CA GLU A 59 -14.01 2.23 -7.70
C GLU A 59 -13.65 2.01 -9.19
N GLN A 60 -12.40 2.26 -9.58
CA GLN A 60 -11.93 1.97 -10.93
C GLN A 60 -11.86 0.48 -11.25
N LEU A 61 -11.78 -0.38 -10.23
CA LEU A 61 -11.82 -1.84 -10.39
C LEU A 61 -13.26 -2.37 -10.51
N GLY A 62 -14.28 -1.54 -10.26
CA GLY A 62 -15.68 -1.94 -10.29
C GLY A 62 -16.25 -2.12 -11.70
N PRO A 63 -17.38 -2.83 -11.82
CA PRO A 63 -18.08 -3.00 -13.11
C PRO A 63 -18.67 -1.69 -13.64
N SER A 64 -18.88 -0.70 -12.76
CA SER A 64 -19.34 0.64 -13.10
C SER A 64 -18.26 1.64 -12.71
N ARG A 65 -17.31 1.88 -13.62
CA ARG A 65 -16.19 2.81 -13.38
C ARG A 65 -16.70 4.24 -13.42
N ALA A 66 -16.48 4.97 -12.34
CA ALA A 66 -16.72 6.41 -12.33
C ALA A 66 -15.72 7.11 -13.26
N THR A 67 -16.16 8.15 -13.96
CA THR A 67 -15.22 9.07 -14.63
C THR A 67 -14.57 9.94 -13.57
N ILE A 68 -13.29 9.69 -13.29
CA ILE A 68 -12.51 10.40 -12.28
C ILE A 68 -11.38 11.14 -12.96
N ASP A 69 -11.23 12.42 -12.61
CA ASP A 69 -10.09 13.24 -13.00
C ASP A 69 -8.91 12.97 -12.06
N PHE A 70 -8.07 11.99 -12.43
CA PHE A 70 -6.92 11.58 -11.62
C PHE A 70 -5.76 12.59 -11.63
N GLU A 71 -5.67 13.44 -12.65
CA GLU A 71 -4.73 14.56 -12.67
C GLU A 71 -5.04 15.51 -11.51
N ARG A 72 -6.31 15.89 -11.36
CA ARG A 72 -6.78 16.72 -10.24
C ARG A 72 -6.67 16.01 -8.89
N GLN A 73 -6.79 14.69 -8.81
CA GLN A 73 -6.58 13.97 -7.54
C GLN A 73 -5.09 13.96 -7.17
N ALA A 74 -4.18 13.82 -8.14
CA ALA A 74 -2.74 13.92 -7.91
C ALA A 74 -2.35 15.31 -7.38
N GLU A 75 -2.89 16.40 -7.95
CA GLU A 75 -2.67 17.75 -7.43
C GLU A 75 -3.09 17.90 -5.96
N LYS A 76 -4.20 17.29 -5.56
CA LYS A 76 -4.68 17.31 -4.17
C LYS A 76 -3.82 16.46 -3.24
N LEU A 77 -3.29 15.35 -3.75
CA LEU A 77 -2.45 14.43 -2.99
C LEU A 77 -1.14 15.11 -2.55
N VAL A 78 -0.58 16.00 -3.37
CA VAL A 78 0.61 16.79 -3.01
C VAL A 78 0.45 17.54 -1.69
N ALA A 79 -0.74 18.04 -1.37
CA ALA A 79 -1.01 18.73 -0.11
C ALA A 79 -1.13 17.78 1.11
N LEU A 80 -1.20 16.47 0.88
CA LEU A 80 -1.31 15.42 1.90
C LEU A 80 0.02 14.67 2.08
N GLU A 81 0.99 14.89 1.20
CA GLU A 81 2.31 14.29 1.26
C GLU A 81 3.09 14.83 2.48
N PRO A 82 3.66 13.96 3.33
CA PRO A 82 4.56 14.40 4.39
C PRO A 82 5.81 15.08 3.84
N ASP A 83 6.14 16.26 4.37
CA ASP A 83 7.37 16.99 4.05
C ASP A 83 8.51 16.42 4.90
N THR A 84 9.20 15.41 4.39
CA THR A 84 10.27 14.70 5.12
C THR A 84 11.54 15.54 5.31
N ASP A 85 11.68 16.68 4.63
CA ASP A 85 12.74 17.67 4.92
C ASP A 85 12.43 18.48 6.19
N ARG A 86 11.16 18.53 6.62
CA ARG A 86 10.70 19.23 7.83
C ARG A 86 10.33 18.31 8.97
N ASP A 87 9.79 17.15 8.66
CA ASP A 87 9.44 16.11 9.62
C ASP A 87 10.30 14.87 9.36
N GLU A 88 11.39 14.75 10.12
CA GLU A 88 12.32 13.63 10.03
C GLU A 88 11.83 12.37 10.75
N SER A 89 10.62 12.40 11.34
CA SER A 89 10.07 11.27 12.08
C SER A 89 9.94 10.03 11.21
N PHE A 90 10.05 8.86 11.84
CA PHE A 90 9.85 7.61 11.14
C PHE A 90 8.43 7.47 10.59
N GLY A 91 7.44 8.00 11.32
CA GLY A 91 6.04 8.05 10.89
C GLY A 91 5.85 8.83 9.58
N ALA A 92 6.52 9.97 9.42
CA ALA A 92 6.47 10.76 8.17
C ALA A 92 6.98 9.96 6.97
N ARG A 93 8.03 9.15 7.14
CA ARG A 93 8.57 8.29 6.07
C ARG A 93 7.59 7.19 5.65
N LEU A 94 6.94 6.54 6.62
CA LEU A 94 5.94 5.51 6.31
C LEU A 94 4.67 6.12 5.69
N ALA A 95 4.27 7.30 6.14
CA ALA A 95 3.16 8.03 5.54
C ALA A 95 3.48 8.48 4.10
N LEU A 96 4.73 8.85 3.82
CA LEU A 96 5.21 9.16 2.47
C LEU A 96 5.11 7.94 1.55
N ASP A 97 5.42 6.73 2.03
CA ASP A 97 5.24 5.51 1.23
C ASP A 97 3.78 5.33 0.77
N VAL A 98 2.81 5.66 1.64
CA VAL A 98 1.37 5.59 1.30
C VAL A 98 1.02 6.61 0.21
N THR A 99 1.51 7.85 0.31
CA THR A 99 1.22 8.88 -0.70
C THR A 99 1.95 8.62 -2.01
N MET A 100 3.16 8.07 -1.98
CA MET A 100 3.88 7.63 -3.18
C MET A 100 3.16 6.46 -3.89
N ALA A 101 2.62 5.50 -3.13
CA ALA A 101 1.84 4.40 -3.70
C ALA A 101 0.54 4.90 -4.35
N LEU A 102 -0.16 5.86 -3.70
CA LEU A 102 -1.32 6.54 -4.28
C LEU A 102 -0.98 7.31 -5.55
N ALA A 103 0.10 8.09 -5.55
CA ALA A 103 0.56 8.84 -6.71
C ALA A 103 0.86 7.89 -7.88
N SER A 104 1.55 6.77 -7.60
CA SER A 104 1.81 5.72 -8.59
C SER A 104 0.53 5.11 -9.15
N CYS A 105 -0.51 4.93 -8.33
CA CYS A 105 -1.81 4.44 -8.78
C CYS A 105 -2.51 5.44 -9.71
N PHE A 106 -2.51 6.72 -9.36
CA PHE A 106 -3.11 7.77 -10.19
C PHE A 106 -2.38 7.90 -11.52
N ASP A 107 -1.05 7.85 -11.51
CA ASP A 107 -0.23 7.85 -12.72
C ASP A 107 -0.49 6.62 -13.59
N GLY A 108 -0.54 5.43 -12.99
CA GLY A 108 -0.81 4.18 -13.72
C GLY A 108 -2.20 4.17 -14.36
N LEU A 109 -3.21 4.74 -13.69
CA LEU A 109 -4.56 4.90 -14.21
C LEU A 109 -4.63 5.90 -15.39
N GLN A 110 -3.78 6.92 -15.40
CA GLN A 110 -3.70 7.90 -16.48
C GLN A 110 -2.89 7.40 -17.68
N LYS A 111 -1.75 6.75 -17.42
CA LYS A 111 -0.76 6.30 -18.42
C LYS A 111 -1.03 4.88 -18.93
N ALA A 112 -2.01 4.19 -18.36
CA ALA A 112 -2.31 2.78 -18.62
C ALA A 112 -1.14 1.82 -18.32
N GLU A 113 -0.45 2.04 -17.19
CA GLU A 113 0.71 1.24 -16.74
C GLU A 113 0.49 0.54 -15.37
N PRO A 114 -0.62 -0.19 -15.18
CA PRO A 114 -0.99 -0.74 -13.86
C PRO A 114 0.00 -1.77 -13.32
N HIS A 115 0.75 -2.46 -14.18
CA HIS A 115 1.80 -3.41 -13.78
C HIS A 115 2.96 -2.74 -13.05
N GLN A 116 3.39 -1.58 -13.54
CA GLN A 116 4.46 -0.82 -12.89
C GLN A 116 3.99 -0.28 -11.55
N THR A 117 2.74 0.19 -11.46
CA THR A 117 2.12 0.60 -10.21
C THR A 117 2.11 -0.55 -9.19
N ALA A 118 1.70 -1.75 -9.58
CA ALA A 118 1.67 -2.92 -8.68
C ALA A 118 3.07 -3.24 -8.13
N LEU A 119 4.08 -3.23 -9.00
CA LEU A 119 5.47 -3.46 -8.59
C LEU A 119 5.98 -2.36 -7.65
N GLU A 120 5.56 -1.11 -7.85
CA GLU A 120 5.96 -0.01 -7.00
C GLU A 120 5.32 -0.10 -5.61
N ALA A 121 4.02 -0.41 -5.53
CA ALA A 121 3.34 -0.60 -4.25
C ALA A 121 3.96 -1.76 -3.43
N LEU A 122 4.35 -2.86 -4.08
CA LEU A 122 5.08 -3.97 -3.44
C LEU A 122 6.44 -3.51 -2.89
N ARG A 123 7.20 -2.70 -3.65
CA ARG A 123 8.51 -2.18 -3.21
C ARG A 123 8.39 -1.22 -2.04
N LEU A 124 7.44 -0.29 -2.10
CA LEU A 124 7.21 0.69 -1.05
C LEU A 124 6.83 -0.01 0.25
N SER A 125 5.93 -0.99 0.17
CA SER A 125 5.49 -1.74 1.35
C SER A 125 6.63 -2.54 1.99
N ALA A 126 7.35 -3.37 1.22
CA ALA A 126 8.48 -4.13 1.76
C ALA A 126 9.66 -3.24 2.20
N GLY A 127 9.92 -2.14 1.48
CA GLY A 127 10.92 -1.15 1.85
C GLY A 127 10.59 -0.46 3.18
N GLY A 128 9.32 -0.17 3.43
CA GLY A 128 8.84 0.35 4.72
C GLY A 128 9.08 -0.64 5.87
N VAL A 129 8.83 -1.93 5.64
CA VAL A 129 9.12 -2.99 6.62
C VAL A 129 10.60 -3.11 6.90
N ALA A 130 11.44 -3.16 5.86
CA ALA A 130 12.90 -3.23 6.01
C ALA A 130 13.43 -2.06 6.84
N ARG A 131 13.03 -0.83 6.50
CA ARG A 131 13.41 0.38 7.24
C ARG A 131 12.93 0.34 8.69
N PHE A 132 11.76 -0.25 8.96
CA PHE A 132 11.22 -0.33 10.32
C PHE A 132 12.05 -1.29 11.17
N ILE A 133 12.40 -2.46 10.63
CA ILE A 133 13.27 -3.44 11.29
C ILE A 133 14.63 -2.82 11.60
N GLU A 134 15.25 -2.17 10.61
CA GLU A 134 16.53 -1.46 10.79
C GLU A 134 16.43 -0.40 11.90
N TYR A 135 15.32 0.33 11.96
CA TYR A 135 15.09 1.36 12.98
C TYR A 135 14.84 0.77 14.38
N SER A 136 14.09 -0.33 14.49
CA SER A 136 13.69 -0.92 15.78
C SER A 136 14.75 -1.84 16.39
N GLU A 137 15.51 -2.55 15.56
CA GLU A 137 16.43 -3.60 15.99
C GLU A 137 17.90 -3.32 15.62
N GLY A 138 18.16 -2.31 14.78
CA GLY A 138 19.48 -1.96 14.28
C GLY A 138 19.78 -2.58 12.90
N GLU A 139 20.95 -2.25 12.33
CA GLU A 139 21.37 -2.79 11.04
C GLU A 139 21.46 -4.32 11.10
N SER A 140 20.70 -4.98 10.24
CA SER A 140 20.69 -6.43 10.09
C SER A 140 21.55 -6.83 8.88
N GLU A 141 22.20 -7.99 8.93
CA GLU A 141 22.82 -8.55 7.72
C GLU A 141 21.70 -8.92 6.72
N ASP A 142 21.95 -8.70 5.42
CA ASP A 142 20.91 -8.76 4.38
C ASP A 142 20.15 -10.11 4.34
N ASP A 143 20.84 -11.22 4.65
CA ASP A 143 20.25 -12.57 4.71
C ASP A 143 19.35 -12.78 5.96
N SER A 144 19.58 -12.04 7.05
CA SER A 144 18.77 -12.11 8.27
C SER A 144 17.46 -11.32 8.18
N LEU A 145 17.40 -10.34 7.26
CA LEU A 145 16.21 -9.52 7.05
C LEU A 145 15.07 -10.33 6.39
N ASP A 146 15.41 -11.22 5.47
CA ASP A 146 14.44 -12.06 4.74
C ASP A 146 13.73 -13.06 5.68
N GLU A 147 14.42 -13.51 6.72
CA GLU A 147 13.88 -14.43 7.74
C GLU A 147 13.12 -13.70 8.85
N HIS A 148 13.16 -12.35 8.87
CA HIS A 148 12.52 -11.57 9.92
C HIS A 148 11.00 -11.74 9.89
N PRO A 149 10.31 -11.96 11.04
CA PRO A 149 8.88 -12.24 11.08
C PRO A 149 8.00 -11.22 10.33
N LEU A 150 8.31 -9.92 10.42
CA LEU A 150 7.57 -8.89 9.68
C LEU A 150 7.77 -8.99 8.16
N MET A 151 8.96 -9.38 7.70
CA MET A 151 9.23 -9.54 6.27
C MET A 151 8.56 -10.79 5.72
N VAL A 152 8.56 -11.88 6.51
CA VAL A 152 7.83 -13.11 6.19
C VAL A 152 6.32 -12.85 6.14
N ASP A 153 5.76 -12.09 7.09
CA ASP A 153 4.35 -11.69 7.07
C ASP A 153 4.02 -10.86 5.83
N GLU A 154 4.87 -9.89 5.49
CA GLU A 154 4.62 -8.99 4.37
C GLU A 154 4.70 -9.68 3.01
N THR A 155 5.69 -10.55 2.82
CA THR A 155 5.81 -11.35 1.59
C THR A 155 4.68 -12.37 1.49
N GLY A 156 4.31 -13.04 2.59
CA GLY A 156 3.16 -13.95 2.64
C GLY A 156 1.83 -13.25 2.37
N PHE A 157 1.63 -12.03 2.89
CA PHE A 157 0.46 -11.22 2.58
C PHE A 157 0.42 -10.87 1.08
N ALA A 158 1.54 -10.45 0.50
CA ALA A 158 1.61 -10.10 -0.92
C ALA A 158 1.28 -11.32 -1.80
N GLU A 159 1.80 -12.51 -1.48
CA GLU A 159 1.46 -13.76 -2.17
C GLU A 159 -0.04 -14.06 -2.09
N ALA A 160 -0.62 -14.03 -0.88
CA ALA A 160 -2.04 -14.27 -0.68
C ALA A 160 -2.93 -13.24 -1.41
N LEU A 161 -2.50 -11.97 -1.46
CA LEU A 161 -3.19 -10.92 -2.19
C LEU A 161 -3.15 -11.18 -3.70
N ILE A 162 -1.99 -11.55 -4.25
CA ILE A 162 -1.83 -11.85 -5.68
C ILE A 162 -2.71 -13.06 -6.06
N GLU A 163 -2.70 -14.12 -5.26
CA GLU A 163 -3.57 -15.29 -5.45
C GLU A 163 -5.05 -14.89 -5.44
N ALA A 164 -5.48 -14.12 -4.43
CA ALA A 164 -6.85 -13.68 -4.34
C ALA A 164 -7.26 -12.81 -5.54
N VAL A 165 -6.37 -11.95 -6.03
CA VAL A 165 -6.60 -11.12 -7.21
C VAL A 165 -6.73 -11.96 -8.48
N GLU A 166 -5.88 -12.98 -8.66
CA GLU A 166 -5.91 -13.88 -9.82
C GLU A 166 -7.26 -14.59 -9.95
N GLU A 167 -7.85 -14.98 -8.81
CA GLU A 167 -9.14 -15.67 -8.74
C GLU A 167 -10.36 -14.72 -8.69
N THR A 168 -10.13 -13.42 -8.47
CA THR A 168 -11.19 -12.45 -8.26
C THR A 168 -11.93 -12.12 -9.55
N ARG A 169 -13.25 -12.29 -9.52
CA ARG A 169 -14.15 -11.60 -10.43
C ARG A 169 -14.34 -10.18 -9.90
N PHE A 170 -14.04 -9.18 -10.71
CA PHE A 170 -14.17 -7.76 -10.37
C PHE A 170 -15.63 -7.26 -10.37
N ASP A 171 -16.52 -8.06 -9.77
CA ASP A 171 -17.88 -7.67 -9.41
C ASP A 171 -17.93 -7.16 -7.96
N ARG A 172 -19.12 -6.76 -7.52
CA ARG A 172 -19.32 -6.21 -6.17
C ARG A 172 -18.87 -7.16 -5.06
N GLU A 173 -19.14 -8.45 -5.18
CA GLU A 173 -18.84 -9.43 -4.13
C GLU A 173 -17.36 -9.82 -4.13
N GLY A 174 -16.75 -9.95 -5.31
CA GLY A 174 -15.31 -10.18 -5.43
C GLY A 174 -14.50 -9.01 -4.88
N LEU A 175 -14.85 -7.77 -5.26
CA LEU A 175 -14.20 -6.58 -4.70
C LEU A 175 -14.38 -6.46 -3.18
N LYS A 176 -15.55 -6.80 -2.66
CA LYS A 176 -15.79 -6.82 -1.21
C LYS A 176 -14.87 -7.80 -0.50
N ARG A 177 -14.68 -9.01 -1.04
CA ARG A 177 -13.75 -10.01 -0.47
C ARG A 177 -12.31 -9.52 -0.57
N LEU A 178 -11.91 -9.00 -1.72
CA LEU A 178 -10.55 -8.51 -1.95
C LEU A 178 -10.21 -7.33 -1.05
N ARG A 179 -11.10 -6.33 -0.92
CA ARG A 179 -10.93 -5.21 0.03
C ARG A 179 -10.83 -5.69 1.48
N ARG A 180 -11.58 -6.72 1.86
CA ARG A 180 -11.53 -7.30 3.21
C ARG A 180 -10.16 -7.94 3.49
N LEU A 181 -9.62 -8.69 2.53
CA LEU A 181 -8.27 -9.24 2.62
C LEU A 181 -7.24 -8.11 2.71
N ALA A 182 -7.33 -7.13 1.81
CA ALA A 182 -6.41 -6.01 1.71
C ALA A 182 -6.32 -5.16 2.99
N ARG A 183 -7.45 -4.97 3.68
CA ARG A 183 -7.49 -4.29 4.99
C ARG A 183 -6.71 -5.01 6.08
N ASN A 184 -6.40 -6.30 5.90
CA ASN A 184 -5.73 -7.16 6.85
C ASN A 184 -6.14 -6.95 8.31
N GLN A 185 -7.45 -6.94 8.57
CA GLN A 185 -8.00 -6.74 9.93
C GLN A 185 -7.58 -5.41 10.59
N GLY A 186 -7.22 -4.40 9.79
CA GLY A 186 -6.74 -3.09 10.28
C GLY A 186 -5.24 -3.03 10.57
N VAL A 187 -4.50 -4.10 10.31
CA VAL A 187 -3.07 -4.22 10.61
C VAL A 187 -2.21 -3.81 9.41
N SER A 188 -1.22 -2.95 9.60
CA SER A 188 -0.30 -2.53 8.53
C SER A 188 0.82 -3.53 8.23
N ASN A 189 1.59 -3.26 7.18
CA ASN A 189 2.80 -3.98 6.80
C ASN A 189 3.86 -4.06 7.92
N ILE A 190 3.87 -3.10 8.86
CA ILE A 190 4.78 -3.11 10.02
C ILE A 190 4.11 -3.63 11.31
N GLY A 191 2.93 -4.25 11.20
CA GLY A 191 2.21 -4.78 12.36
C GLY A 191 1.41 -3.74 13.15
N LEU A 192 1.23 -2.52 12.63
CA LEU A 192 0.48 -1.48 13.33
C LEU A 192 -1.03 -1.72 13.23
N SER A 193 -1.74 -1.80 14.36
CA SER A 193 -3.21 -1.80 14.43
C SER A 193 -3.74 -0.46 14.94
N LEU A 194 -4.85 0.01 14.37
CA LEU A 194 -5.57 1.20 14.87
C LEU A 194 -6.58 0.87 15.98
N ASP A 195 -6.84 -0.42 16.21
CA ASP A 195 -7.80 -0.91 17.22
C ASP A 195 -7.13 -1.21 18.58
N ASP A 196 -5.81 -0.99 18.72
CA ASP A 196 -5.10 -1.09 19.99
C ASP A 196 -5.37 0.14 20.88
N ASP A 197 -6.62 0.27 21.32
CA ASP A 197 -6.93 0.85 22.64
C ASP A 197 -6.27 -0.08 23.67
N THR A 198 -4.99 0.14 23.97
CA THR A 198 -4.41 -0.38 25.21
C THR A 198 -5.06 0.42 26.35
N PRO A 199 -5.92 -0.18 27.19
CA PRO A 199 -6.38 0.53 28.37
C PRO A 199 -5.17 0.68 29.30
N ALA A 200 -4.95 1.90 29.78
CA ALA A 200 -3.97 2.22 30.82
C ALA A 200 -4.11 1.35 32.09
#